data_AF-A0A1F8PEQ1-F1
#
_entry.id   AF-A0A1F8PEQ1-F1
#
_cell.length_a   1.000
_cell.length_b   1.000
_cell.length_c   1.000
_cell.angle_alpha   90.00
_cell.angle_beta   90.00
_cell.angle_gamma   90.00
#
_symmetry.space_group_name_H-M   'P 1'
#
loop_
_entity.id
_entity.type
_entity.pdbx_description
1 polymer ?
#
loop_
_entity_poly.entity_id
_entity_poly.type
_entity_poly.pdbx_seq_one_letter_code
_entity_poly.pdbx_strand_id
1 'polypeptide(L)'
;MSRKMTVVFHNEELYTDLKVEAARRHMAASEIVAEAVQEWLDEKESEELLPLIKASIAEYEEKGGRDWSEIEKEWEKELEKRERQPIVAEKKKKKDVYT
;
A
#
# COMPACT_ATOMS: atom_id res chain seq x y z
N MET A 1 -19.18 -5.30 1.85
CA MET A 1 -19.80 -5.52 0.52
C MET A 1 -19.05 -6.66 -0.16
N SER A 2 -19.73 -7.69 -0.68
CA SER A 2 -19.07 -8.81 -1.37
C SER A 2 -19.22 -8.68 -2.89
N ARG A 3 -18.17 -9.02 -3.64
CA ARG A 3 -18.15 -9.12 -5.11
C ARG A 3 -17.92 -10.59 -5.48
N LYS A 4 -18.57 -11.06 -6.55
CA LYS A 4 -18.46 -12.45 -7.01
C LYS A 4 -17.52 -12.53 -8.22
N MET A 5 -16.68 -13.56 -8.23
CA MET A 5 -15.80 -13.92 -9.33
C MET A 5 -15.96 -15.42 -9.59
N THR A 6 -15.93 -15.83 -10.87
CA THR A 6 -15.95 -17.25 -11.25
C THR A 6 -14.56 -17.66 -11.67
N VAL A 7 -14.04 -18.74 -11.09
CA VAL A 7 -12.71 -19.29 -11.38
C VAL A 7 -12.88 -20.72 -11.87
N VAL A 8 -12.13 -21.09 -12.91
CA VAL A 8 -12.12 -22.45 -13.47
C VAL A 8 -10.82 -23.12 -13.04
N PHE A 9 -10.93 -24.26 -12.36
CA PHE A 9 -9.79 -25.11 -12.04
C PHE A 9 -9.55 -26.06 -13.21
N HIS A 10 -8.42 -25.90 -13.90
CA HIS A 10 -8.03 -26.79 -15.00
C HIS A 10 -7.38 -28.09 -14.53
N ASN A 11 -6.94 -28.13 -13.27
CA ASN A 11 -6.46 -29.34 -12.61
C ASN A 11 -7.57 -29.89 -11.70
N GLU A 12 -8.08 -31.08 -12.04
CA GLU A 12 -9.16 -31.75 -11.30
C GLU A 12 -8.72 -32.21 -9.90
N GLU A 13 -7.45 -32.60 -9.74
CA GLU A 13 -6.89 -32.98 -8.44
C GLU A 13 -6.93 -31.78 -7.48
N LEU A 14 -6.49 -30.60 -7.95
CA LEU A 14 -6.50 -29.37 -7.16
C LEU A 14 -7.92 -28.97 -6.71
N TYR A 15 -8.91 -29.14 -7.59
CA TYR A 15 -10.31 -28.90 -7.23
C TYR A 15 -10.79 -29.86 -6.14
N THR A 16 -10.37 -31.12 -6.22
CA THR A 16 -10.74 -32.16 -5.26
C THR A 16 -10.08 -31.91 -3.91
N ASP A 17 -8.78 -31.61 -3.90
CA ASP A 17 -8.02 -31.30 -2.69
C ASP A 17 -8.58 -30.09 -1.97
N LEU A 18 -8.92 -29.02 -2.72
CA LEU A 18 -9.55 -27.83 -2.15
C LEU A 18 -10.89 -28.17 -1.47
N LYS A 19 -11.70 -29.04 -2.08
CA LYS A 19 -12.97 -29.48 -1.48
C LYS A 19 -12.75 -30.29 -0.21
N VAL A 20 -11.77 -31.19 -0.20
CA VAL A 20 -11.42 -32.00 0.97
C VAL A 20 -10.96 -31.08 2.11
N GLU A 21 -10.10 -30.12 1.83
CA GLU A 21 -9.61 -29.18 2.85
C GLU A 21 -10.72 -28.24 3.35
N ALA A 22 -11.61 -27.76 2.48
CA ALA A 22 -12.78 -27.00 2.89
C ALA A 22 -13.67 -27.79 3.87
N ALA A 23 -13.92 -29.07 3.56
CA ALA A 23 -14.69 -29.95 4.44
C ALA A 23 -13.95 -30.19 5.78
N ARG A 24 -12.64 -30.43 5.74
CA ARG A 24 -11.81 -30.69 6.92
C ARG A 24 -11.74 -29.50 7.87
N ARG A 25 -11.70 -28.28 7.33
CA ARG A 25 -11.62 -27.03 8.10
C ARG A 25 -12.99 -26.47 8.49
N HIS A 26 -14.08 -27.08 8.02
CA HIS A 26 -15.45 -26.57 8.18
C HIS A 26 -15.62 -25.14 7.65
N MET A 27 -14.99 -24.83 6.51
CA MET A 27 -14.97 -23.50 5.90
C MET A 27 -15.42 -23.56 4.44
N ALA A 28 -15.80 -22.42 3.87
CA ALA A 28 -16.12 -22.37 2.45
C ALA A 28 -14.84 -22.42 1.60
N ALA A 29 -14.86 -23.15 0.47
CA ALA A 29 -13.75 -23.15 -0.47
C ALA A 29 -13.40 -21.74 -0.98
N SER A 30 -14.39 -20.85 -1.07
CA SER A 30 -14.17 -19.44 -1.42
C SER A 30 -13.35 -18.67 -0.39
N GLU A 31 -13.42 -19.03 0.89
CA GLU A 31 -12.62 -18.39 1.94
C GLU A 31 -11.16 -18.84 1.83
N ILE A 32 -10.92 -20.13 1.63
CA ILE A 32 -9.58 -20.67 1.40
C ILE A 32 -8.94 -20.04 0.16
N VAL A 33 -9.70 -19.91 -0.93
CA VAL A 33 -9.20 -19.25 -2.15
C VAL A 33 -8.93 -17.77 -1.92
N ALA A 34 -9.76 -17.07 -1.15
CA ALA A 34 -9.54 -15.67 -0.83
C ALA A 34 -8.26 -15.46 -0.01
N GLU A 35 -8.03 -16.29 1.01
CA GLU A 35 -6.80 -16.28 1.82
C GLU A 35 -5.57 -16.55 0.95
N ALA A 36 -5.60 -17.61 0.14
CA ALA A 36 -4.46 -17.96 -0.72
C ALA A 36 -4.15 -16.88 -1.77
N VAL A 37 -5.18 -16.22 -2.33
CA VAL A 37 -4.99 -15.11 -3.27
C VAL A 37 -4.43 -13.87 -2.55
N GLN A 38 -4.88 -13.61 -1.33
CA GLN A 38 -4.34 -12.51 -0.54
C GLN A 38 -2.84 -12.74 -0.24
N GLU A 39 -2.48 -13.92 0.28
CA GLU A 39 -1.08 -14.26 0.56
C GLU A 39 -0.22 -14.16 -0.70
N TRP A 40 -0.71 -14.64 -1.84
CA TRP A 40 0.00 -14.52 -3.12
C TRP A 40 0.20 -13.07 -3.56
N LEU A 41 -0.79 -12.19 -3.37
CA LEU A 41 -0.67 -10.77 -3.69
C LEU A 41 0.31 -10.06 -2.75
N ASP A 42 0.26 -10.36 -1.46
CA ASP A 42 1.17 -9.78 -0.46
C ASP A 42 2.63 -10.20 -0.73
N GLU A 43 2.85 -11.44 -1.18
CA GLU A 43 4.17 -11.91 -1.62
C GLU A 43 4.64 -11.17 -2.88
N LYS A 44 3.75 -10.93 -3.85
CA LYS A 44 4.09 -10.16 -5.06
C LYS A 44 4.43 -8.71 -4.74
N GLU A 45 3.67 -8.06 -3.87
CA GLU A 45 3.99 -6.71 -3.40
C GLU A 45 5.37 -6.70 -2.71
N SER A 46 5.65 -7.69 -1.87
CA SER A 46 6.95 -7.83 -1.22
C SER A 46 8.08 -7.99 -2.24
N GLU A 47 7.91 -8.83 -3.26
CA GLU A 47 8.88 -8.99 -4.36
C GLU A 47 9.14 -7.68 -5.12
N GLU A 48 8.10 -6.87 -5.36
CA GLU A 48 8.20 -5.57 -6.03
C GLU A 48 8.92 -4.52 -5.17
N LEU A 49 8.76 -4.59 -3.84
CA LEU A 49 9.43 -3.70 -2.88
C LEU A 49 10.90 -4.06 -2.65
N LEU A 50 11.28 -5.32 -2.81
CA LEU A 50 12.66 -5.79 -2.56
C LEU A 50 13.73 -4.99 -3.34
N PRO A 51 13.58 -4.69 -4.65
CA PRO A 51 14.51 -3.82 -5.37
C PRO A 51 14.64 -2.43 -4.76
N LEU A 52 13.53 -1.81 -4.34
CA LEU A 52 13.53 -0.48 -3.74
C LEU A 52 14.25 -0.49 -2.38
N ILE A 53 13.96 -1.48 -1.55
CA ILE A 53 14.64 -1.68 -0.26
C ILE A 53 16.15 -1.85 -0.48
N LYS A 54 16.55 -2.69 -1.43
CA LYS A 54 17.97 -2.90 -1.77
C LYS A 54 18.64 -1.61 -2.24
N ALA A 55 17.96 -0.82 -3.07
CA ALA A 55 18.47 0.48 -3.53
C ALA A 55 18.66 1.47 -2.37
N SER A 56 17.68 1.55 -1.45
CA SER A 56 17.77 2.41 -0.28
C SER A 56 18.86 1.97 0.70
N ILE A 57 19.07 0.66 0.89
CA ILE A 57 20.18 0.14 1.69
C ILE A 57 21.52 0.51 1.05
N ALA A 58 21.67 0.30 -0.26
CA ALA A 58 22.90 0.65 -0.97
C ALA A 58 23.21 2.15 -0.89
N GLU A 59 22.19 3.00 -1.02
CA GLU A 59 22.33 4.44 -0.84
C GLU A 59 22.79 4.80 0.58
N TYR A 60 22.21 4.17 1.60
CA TYR A 60 22.61 4.37 2.99
C TYR A 60 24.04 3.92 3.25
N GLU A 61 24.45 2.77 2.71
CA GLU A 61 25.83 2.26 2.83
C GLU A 61 26.85 3.17 2.13
N GLU A 62 26.49 3.75 0.97
CA GLU A 62 27.36 4.65 0.21
C GLU A 62 27.47 6.04 0.86
N LYS A 63 26.33 6.64 1.23
CA LYS A 63 26.26 8.04 1.66
C LYS A 63 26.24 8.23 3.17
N GLY A 64 26.02 7.14 3.92
CA GLY A 64 25.74 7.18 5.35
C GLY A 64 24.31 7.64 5.66
N GLY A 65 23.93 7.48 6.93
CA GLY A 65 22.66 7.97 7.46
C GLY A 65 22.69 9.41 7.94
N ARG A 66 21.50 9.99 8.09
CA ARG A 66 21.28 11.23 8.85
C ARG A 66 20.61 10.91 10.19
N ASP A 67 20.91 11.69 11.22
CA ASP A 67 20.28 11.54 12.52
C ASP A 67 18.81 11.97 12.46
N TRP A 68 17.91 11.18 13.05
CA TRP A 68 16.48 11.45 13.02
C TRP A 68 16.12 12.79 13.68
N SER A 69 16.81 13.18 14.75
CA SER A 69 16.51 14.42 15.48
C SER A 69 16.85 15.68 14.68
N GLU A 70 17.76 15.58 13.71
CA GLU A 70 18.05 16.65 12.76
C GLU A 70 16.93 16.75 11.71
N ILE A 71 16.52 15.61 11.16
CA ILE A 71 15.44 15.53 10.15
C ILE A 71 14.10 15.98 10.74
N GLU A 72 13.77 15.55 11.95
CA GLU A 72 12.52 15.89 12.64
C GLU A 72 12.38 17.42 12.81
N LYS A 73 13.44 18.09 13.23
CA LYS A 73 13.47 19.56 13.37
C LYS A 73 13.36 20.28 12.03
N GLU A 74 13.95 19.74 10.97
CA GLU A 74 13.79 20.28 9.60
C GLU A 74 12.35 20.12 9.12
N TRP A 75 11.74 18.96 9.37
CA TRP A 75 10.38 18.62 9.00
C TRP A 75 9.34 19.49 9.71
N GLU A 76 9.47 19.69 11.03
CA GLU A 76 8.60 20.60 11.79
C GLU A 76 8.65 22.02 11.23
N LYS A 77 9.85 22.53 10.90
CA LYS A 77 10.00 23.85 10.27
C LYS A 77 9.36 23.92 8.89
N GLU A 78 9.40 22.85 8.11
CA GLU A 78 8.70 22.77 6.82
C GLU A 78 7.19 22.76 6.97
N LEU A 79 6.65 22.00 7.93
CA LEU A 79 5.23 21.99 8.26
C LEU A 79 4.76 23.38 8.69
N GLU A 80 5.49 24.05 9.58
CA GLU A 80 5.19 25.43 9.97
C GLU A 80 5.17 26.39 8.79
N LYS A 81 6.10 26.26 7.83
CA LYS A 81 6.12 27.08 6.60
C LYS A 81 4.89 26.81 5.74
N ARG A 82 4.49 25.54 5.60
CA ARG A 82 3.31 25.14 4.82
C ARG A 82 2.02 25.65 5.45
N GLU A 83 1.91 25.62 6.77
CA GLU A 83 0.76 26.17 7.51
C GLU A 83 0.73 27.71 7.48
N ARG A 84 1.89 28.36 7.43
CA ARG A 84 2.00 29.82 7.26
C ARG A 84 1.82 30.29 5.82
N GLN A 85 1.82 29.40 4.82
CA GLN A 85 1.40 29.75 3.46
C GLN A 85 -0.10 29.99 3.48
N PRO A 86 -0.58 31.23 3.28
CA PRO A 86 -2.00 31.48 3.31
C PRO A 86 -2.62 30.88 2.04
N ILE A 87 -3.88 30.45 2.14
CA ILE A 87 -4.76 30.20 0.99
C ILE A 87 -4.97 31.56 0.26
N VAL A 88 -3.96 32.06 -0.47
CA VAL A 88 -4.00 33.40 -1.10
C VAL A 88 -4.59 33.34 -2.51
N ALA A 89 -4.77 32.17 -3.11
CA ALA A 89 -5.28 32.10 -4.48
C ALA A 89 -6.80 32.35 -4.62
N GLU A 90 -7.62 32.08 -3.60
CA GLU A 90 -9.08 32.21 -3.74
C GLU A 90 -9.67 33.57 -3.35
N LYS A 91 -8.98 34.37 -2.52
CA LYS A 91 -9.53 35.65 -2.05
C LYS A 91 -9.31 36.83 -2.99
N LYS A 92 -8.39 36.75 -3.96
CA LYS A 92 -8.18 37.84 -4.93
C LYS A 92 -9.26 37.92 -6.01
N LYS A 93 -9.94 36.82 -6.37
CA LYS A 93 -11.05 36.89 -7.36
C LYS A 93 -12.34 37.53 -6.84
N LYS A 94 -12.54 37.66 -5.52
CA LYS A 94 -13.77 38.26 -4.96
C LYS A 94 -13.68 39.77 -4.72
N LYS A 95 -12.48 40.37 -4.75
CA LYS A 95 -12.32 41.80 -4.47
C LYS A 95 -12.45 42.70 -5.70
N ASP A 96 -12.24 42.17 -6.90
CA ASP A 96 -12.29 42.97 -8.15
C ASP A 96 -13.66 42.92 -8.86
N VAL A 97 -14.70 42.37 -8.24
CA VAL A 97 -16.06 42.28 -8.83
C VAL A 97 -17.01 43.38 -8.35
N TYR A 98 -16.59 44.21 -7.38
CA TYR A 98 -17.41 45.32 -6.87
C TYR A 98 -16.56 46.58 -6.67
N THR A 99 -16.14 47.20 -7.77
CA THR A 99 -15.89 48.65 -7.85
C THR A 99 -16.29 49.14 -9.23
#